data_AF-A0A1A2MA58-F1
#
_entry.id   AF-A0A1A2MA58-F1
#
_cell.length_a   1.000
_cell.length_b   1.000
_cell.length_c   1.000
_cell.angle_alpha   90.00
_cell.angle_beta   90.00
_cell.angle_gamma   90.00
#
_symmetry.space_group_name_H-M   'P 1'
#
loop_
_entity.id
_entity.type
_entity.pdbx_description
1 polymer ?
#
loop_
_entity_poly.entity_id
_entity_poly.type
_entity_poly.pdbx_seq_one_letter_code
_entity_poly.pdbx_strand_id
1 'polypeptide(L)'
;MDTIRYDYGSNYDHLDAIQSNLNDAQALREEVEKVFSVLSTVYEGQAADALQQKHQQVSALMDNVINDITATRAGGAQQQEDTRALDAHLAGNF
;
A
#
# COMPACT_ATOMS: atom_id res chain seq x y z
N MET A 1 28.85 21.65 -9.50
CA MET A 1 27.80 21.48 -8.49
C MET A 1 26.63 20.88 -9.23
N ASP A 2 26.51 19.54 -9.23
CA ASP A 2 25.33 18.88 -9.78
C ASP A 2 24.16 19.25 -8.86
N THR A 3 23.29 20.12 -9.34
CA THR A 3 22.05 20.44 -8.65
C THR A 3 21.22 19.17 -8.67
N ILE A 4 21.13 18.45 -7.54
CA ILE A 4 20.17 17.38 -7.37
C ILE A 4 18.79 18.03 -7.48
N ARG A 5 18.23 18.01 -8.70
CA ARG A 5 16.89 18.54 -8.97
C ARG A 5 15.91 17.44 -8.62
N TYR A 6 15.23 17.59 -7.50
CA TYR A 6 14.15 16.68 -7.13
C TYR A 6 13.01 16.80 -8.16
N ASP A 7 12.60 15.67 -8.75
CA ASP A 7 11.49 15.62 -9.69
C ASP A 7 10.16 15.44 -8.94
N TYR A 8 9.55 16.57 -8.58
CA TYR A 8 8.27 16.58 -7.88
C TYR A 8 7.12 15.98 -8.71
N GLY A 9 7.20 16.02 -10.05
CA GLY A 9 6.17 15.51 -10.94
C GLY A 9 6.15 13.99 -10.95
N SER A 10 7.31 13.38 -11.21
CA SER A 10 7.47 11.92 -11.14
C SER A 10 7.09 11.37 -9.76
N ASN A 11 7.44 12.06 -8.67
CA ASN A 11 7.05 11.60 -7.33
C ASN A 11 5.54 11.69 -7.08
N TYR A 12 4.85 12.71 -7.63
CA TYR A 12 3.40 12.83 -7.53
C TYR A 12 2.69 11.70 -8.27
N ASP A 13 3.13 11.39 -9.48
CA ASP A 13 2.61 10.27 -10.29
C ASP A 13 2.83 8.93 -9.59
N HIS A 14 3.97 8.74 -8.92
CA HIS A 14 4.21 7.54 -8.12
C HIS A 14 3.31 7.45 -6.89
N LEU A 15 3.07 8.55 -6.17
CA LEU A 15 2.15 8.57 -5.03
C LEU A 15 0.70 8.28 -5.44
N ASP A 16 0.27 8.75 -6.61
CA ASP A 16 -1.05 8.45 -7.18
C ASP A 16 -1.16 6.97 -7.61
N ALA A 17 -0.13 6.44 -8.25
CA ALA A 17 -0.06 5.01 -8.57
C ALA A 17 -0.10 4.14 -7.30
N ILE A 18 0.60 4.54 -6.23
CA ILE A 18 0.56 3.87 -4.92
C ILE A 18 -0.86 3.91 -4.32
N GLN A 19 -1.57 5.05 -4.45
CA GLN A 19 -2.97 5.18 -4.02
C GLN A 19 -3.88 4.23 -4.80
N SER A 20 -3.72 4.13 -6.13
CA SER A 20 -4.46 3.17 -6.96
C SER A 20 -4.21 1.74 -6.51
N ASN A 21 -2.94 1.37 -6.35
CA ASN A 21 -2.55 0.03 -5.91
C ASN A 21 -3.09 -0.30 -4.51
N LEU A 22 -3.20 0.69 -3.62
CA LEU A 22 -3.83 0.50 -2.29
C LEU A 22 -5.33 0.18 -2.43
N ASN A 23 -6.04 0.90 -3.29
CA ASN A 23 -7.45 0.65 -3.54
C ASN A 23 -7.66 -0.73 -4.15
N ASP A 24 -6.82 -1.11 -5.13
CA ASP A 24 -6.88 -2.44 -5.76
C ASP A 24 -6.58 -3.56 -4.74
N ALA A 25 -5.62 -3.36 -3.85
CA ALA A 25 -5.31 -4.32 -2.78
C ALA A 25 -6.47 -4.46 -1.79
N GLN A 26 -7.15 -3.36 -1.44
CA GLN A 26 -8.35 -3.41 -0.58
C GLN A 26 -9.50 -4.14 -1.27
N ALA A 27 -9.73 -3.88 -2.55
CA ALA A 27 -10.76 -4.58 -3.34
C ALA A 27 -10.47 -6.07 -3.44
N LEU A 28 -9.21 -6.45 -3.70
CA LEU A 28 -8.77 -7.85 -3.73
C LEU A 28 -9.03 -8.54 -2.39
N ARG A 29 -8.76 -7.87 -1.27
CA ARG A 29 -9.05 -8.41 0.07
C ARG A 29 -10.54 -8.73 0.24
N GLU A 30 -11.42 -7.84 -0.20
CA GLU A 30 -12.87 -8.08 -0.14
C GLU A 30 -13.30 -9.25 -1.03
N GLU A 31 -12.71 -9.38 -2.22
CA GLU A 31 -12.99 -10.52 -3.11
C GLU A 31 -12.53 -11.84 -2.51
N VAL A 32 -11.33 -11.88 -1.94
CA VAL A 32 -10.80 -13.05 -1.23
C VAL A 32 -11.71 -13.44 -0.07
N GLU A 33 -12.18 -12.48 0.73
CA GLU A 33 -13.12 -12.74 1.82
C GLU A 33 -14.41 -13.40 1.32
N LYS A 34 -14.98 -12.89 0.22
CA LYS A 34 -16.17 -13.47 -0.40
C LYS A 34 -15.92 -14.90 -0.86
N VAL A 35 -14.78 -15.18 -1.50
CA VAL A 35 -14.43 -16.52 -1.96
C VAL A 35 -14.32 -17.49 -0.78
N PHE A 36 -13.59 -17.12 0.28
CA PHE A 36 -13.46 -17.96 1.47
C PHE A 36 -14.79 -18.18 2.19
N SER A 37 -15.66 -17.15 2.24
CA SER A 37 -17.01 -17.27 2.77
C SER A 37 -17.88 -18.24 1.97
N VAL A 38 -17.76 -18.28 0.64
CA VAL A 38 -18.47 -19.27 -0.18
C VAL A 38 -17.89 -20.67 0.03
N LEU A 39 -16.57 -20.81 0.02
CA LEU A 39 -15.90 -22.10 0.17
C LEU A 39 -16.18 -22.73 1.54
N SER A 40 -16.31 -21.94 2.60
CA SER A 40 -16.61 -22.44 3.94
C SER A 40 -18.00 -23.08 4.05
N THR A 41 -18.92 -22.79 3.12
CA THR A 41 -20.23 -23.46 3.05
C THR A 41 -20.18 -24.84 2.41
N VAL A 42 -19.11 -25.15 1.67
CA VAL A 42 -18.97 -26.39 0.88
C VAL A 42 -18.08 -27.42 1.59
N TYR A 43 -17.06 -26.94 2.31
CA TYR A 43 -16.15 -27.81 3.05
C TYR A 43 -16.63 -28.05 4.47
N GLU A 44 -16.59 -29.32 4.90
CA GLU A 44 -16.91 -29.74 6.27
C GLU A 44 -15.73 -30.49 6.90
N GLY A 45 -15.74 -30.61 8.23
CA GLY A 45 -14.72 -31.35 8.99
C GLY A 45 -13.30 -30.80 8.80
N GLN A 46 -12.30 -31.67 8.71
CA GLN A 46 -10.89 -31.28 8.60
C GLN A 46 -10.57 -30.38 7.40
N ALA A 47 -11.33 -30.47 6.31
CA ALA A 47 -11.13 -29.61 5.15
C ALA A 47 -11.57 -28.16 5.44
N ALA A 48 -12.63 -27.96 6.24
CA ALA A 48 -13.05 -26.64 6.69
C ALA A 48 -12.00 -25.99 7.60
N ASP A 49 -11.41 -26.77 8.51
CA ASP A 49 -10.34 -26.28 9.40
C ASP A 49 -9.11 -25.84 8.59
N ALA A 50 -8.70 -26.63 7.59
CA ALA A 50 -7.60 -26.28 6.71
C ALA A 50 -7.90 -25.04 5.86
N LEU A 51 -9.14 -24.92 5.35
CA LEU A 51 -9.59 -23.73 4.64
C LEU A 51 -9.53 -22.48 5.52
N GLN A 52 -10.00 -22.58 6.77
CA GLN A 52 -9.97 -21.48 7.72
C GLN A 52 -8.54 -21.05 8.05
N GLN A 53 -7.61 -21.99 8.21
CA GLN A 53 -6.20 -21.66 8.40
C GLN A 53 -5.61 -20.94 7.19
N LYS A 54 -5.98 -21.38 5.97
CA LYS A 54 -5.53 -20.71 4.73
C LYS A 54 -6.13 -19.33 4.59
N HIS A 55 -7.40 -19.15 4.94
CA HIS A 55 -8.04 -17.84 4.98
C HIS A 55 -7.25 -16.88 5.87
N GLN A 56 -6.95 -17.28 7.11
CA GLN A 56 -6.17 -16.46 8.04
C GLN A 56 -4.77 -16.11 7.52
N GLN A 57 -4.08 -17.07 6.88
CA GLN A 57 -2.76 -16.85 6.28
C GLN A 57 -2.81 -15.82 5.15
N VAL A 58 -3.81 -15.94 4.26
CA VAL A 58 -3.96 -15.01 3.13
C VAL A 58 -4.37 -13.62 3.63
N SER A 59 -5.28 -13.52 4.59
CA SER A 59 -5.67 -12.26 5.21
C SER A 59 -4.48 -11.55 5.87
N ALA A 60 -3.66 -12.27 6.63
CA ALA A 60 -2.46 -11.71 7.25
C ALA A 60 -1.45 -11.20 6.22
N LEU A 61 -1.27 -11.93 5.10
CA LEU A 61 -0.40 -11.49 4.01
C LEU A 61 -0.92 -10.19 3.35
N MET A 62 -2.23 -10.11 3.10
CA MET A 62 -2.84 -8.92 2.50
C MET A 62 -2.73 -7.70 3.43
N ASP A 63 -2.94 -7.89 4.73
CA ASP A 63 -2.78 -6.81 5.70
C ASP A 63 -1.33 -6.31 5.75
N ASN A 64 -0.33 -7.19 5.67
CA ASN A 64 1.07 -6.79 5.58
C ASN A 64 1.35 -5.97 4.31
N VAL A 65 0.85 -6.40 3.15
CA VAL A 65 1.02 -5.66 1.88
C VAL A 65 0.36 -4.28 1.96
N ILE A 66 -0.86 -4.20 2.50
CA ILE A 66 -1.57 -2.92 2.68
C ILE A 66 -0.78 -2.00 3.62
N ASN A 67 -0.24 -2.54 4.71
CA ASN A 67 0.58 -1.77 5.65
C ASN A 67 1.87 -1.26 5.01
N ASP A 68 2.57 -2.09 4.23
CA ASP A 68 3.80 -1.72 3.53
C ASP A 68 3.55 -0.63 2.48
N ILE A 69 2.47 -0.75 1.70
CA ILE A 69 2.04 0.27 0.73
C ILE A 69 1.72 1.59 1.44
N THR A 70 0.99 1.52 2.57
CA THR A 70 0.63 2.69 3.36
C THR A 70 1.86 3.39 3.95
N ALA A 71 2.80 2.62 4.50
CA ALA A 71 4.06 3.14 5.03
C ALA A 71 4.93 3.78 3.93
N THR A 72 5.02 3.14 2.77
CA THR A 72 5.74 3.66 1.60
C THR A 72 5.17 5.00 1.15
N ARG A 73 3.84 5.10 1.08
CA ARG A 73 3.15 6.36 0.74
C ARG A 73 3.46 7.47 1.75
N ALA A 74 3.36 7.16 3.04
CA ALA A 74 3.62 8.13 4.10
C ALA A 74 5.07 8.66 4.04
N GLY A 75 6.04 7.77 3.83
CA GLY A 75 7.45 8.14 3.66
C GLY A 75 7.67 9.02 2.43
N GLY A 76 7.07 8.66 1.28
CA GLY A 76 7.19 9.44 0.05
C GLY A 76 6.55 10.84 0.14
N ALA A 77 5.40 10.95 0.82
CA ALA A 77 4.74 12.23 1.08
C ALA A 77 5.58 13.12 2.01
N GLN A 78 6.10 12.57 3.11
CA GLN A 78 6.98 13.29 4.03
C GLN A 78 8.24 13.80 3.33
N GLN A 79 8.89 12.95 2.54
CA GLN A 79 10.09 13.32 1.79
C GLN A 79 9.81 14.48 0.82
N GLN A 80 8.62 14.50 0.20
CA GLN A 80 8.23 15.60 -0.68
C GLN A 80 8.04 16.92 0.08
N GLU A 81 7.43 16.88 1.26
CA GLU A 81 7.24 18.05 2.12
C GLU A 81 8.59 18.60 2.63
N ASP A 82 9.46 17.72 3.13
CA ASP A 82 10.81 18.08 3.58
C ASP A 82 11.62 18.73 2.45
N THR A 83 11.54 18.18 1.23
CA THR A 83 12.28 18.71 0.08
C THR A 83 11.71 20.04 -0.39
N ARG A 84 10.39 20.25 -0.34
CA ARG A 84 9.78 21.57 -0.63
C ARG A 84 10.19 22.62 0.42
N ALA A 85 10.20 22.25 1.69
CA ALA A 85 10.65 23.14 2.77
C ALA A 85 12.12 23.52 2.60
N LEU A 86 12.97 22.55 2.23
CA LEU A 86 14.39 22.77 1.98
C LEU A 86 14.63 23.70 0.78
N ASP A 87 13.92 23.48 -0.34
CA ASP A 87 14.01 24.33 -1.53
C ASP A 87 13.54 25.76 -1.25
N ALA A 88 12.43 25.93 -0.53
CA ALA A 88 11.94 27.25 -0.10
C ALA A 88 12.94 27.99 0.81
N HIS A 89 13.58 27.28 1.74
CA HIS A 89 14.61 27.84 2.61
C HIS A 89 15.87 28.24 1.83
N LEU A 90 16.28 27.45 0.84
CA LEU A 90 17.42 27.77 -0.02
C LEU A 90 17.14 28.94 -0.97
N ALA A 91 15.93 29.02 -1.54
CA ALA A 91 15.51 30.09 -2.43
C ALA A 91 15.29 31.43 -1.72
N GLY A 92 14.89 31.41 -0.44
CA GLY A 92 14.68 32.61 0.38
C GLY A 92 15.95 33.19 1.01
N ASN A 93 17.10 32.52 0.90
CA ASN A 93 18.39 32.95 1.44
C ASN A 93 19.32 33.63 0.39
N PHE A 94 18.76 34.08 -0.74
CA PHE A 94 19.41 34.95 -1.74
C PHE A 94 18.75 36.33 -1.77
#